data_AF-A0A8D8FP12-F1
#
_entry.id   AF-A0A8D8FP12-F1
#
_cell.length_a   1.000
_cell.length_b   1.000
_cell.length_c   1.000
_cell.angle_alpha   90.00
_cell.angle_beta   90.00
_cell.angle_gamma   90.00
#
_symmetry.space_group_name_H-M   'P 1'
#
loop_
_entity.id
_entity.type
_entity.pdbx_description
1 polymer ?
#
loop_
_entity_poly.entity_id
_entity_poly.type
_entity_poly.pdbx_seq_one_letter_code
_entity_poly.pdbx_strand_id
1 'polypeptide(L)'
;MVSSGVCLLVLASIQFALTAPTRRRQDSGSGGCPRGAQDLDDCVGNSIQQFVNFMASGKLSPKVAITPFDPLLLPNMTISQETKGLTAVYVNRYLIGLKNSFVHDTSVNLGKREFSLTLLMPALELLGMYSAESFEDHSDTENSILTISIRSSTAKFRVLGDLYKAPSGVQHLRLNVTDVQLALGHYMINDLDHSTHIPRANRHFNALPRLEFVRLIEADLRTQLGARLQHIANEVLALAPYEKFFPV
;
A
#
# COMPACT_ATOMS: atom_id res chain seq x y z
N MET A 1 -35.27 22.66 33.96
CA MET A 1 -34.35 23.68 34.53
C MET A 1 -33.07 22.94 34.88
N VAL A 2 -31.89 23.08 34.26
CA VAL A 2 -31.29 24.09 33.36
C VAL A 2 -30.21 23.36 32.53
N SER A 3 -30.15 23.68 31.23
CA SER A 3 -28.98 23.81 30.32
C SER A 3 -27.72 22.95 30.57
N SER A 4 -27.30 22.06 29.66
CA SER A 4 -26.71 22.28 28.33
C SER A 4 -25.30 22.89 28.36
N GLY A 5 -24.36 22.22 27.67
CA GLY A 5 -23.06 22.77 27.25
C GLY A 5 -21.85 22.20 28.02
N VAL A 6 -20.73 22.02 27.31
CA VAL A 6 -19.36 21.79 27.83
C VAL A 6 -18.82 20.34 27.80
N CYS A 7 -19.62 19.27 27.82
CA CYS A 7 -19.06 17.90 27.67
C CYS A 7 -18.67 17.55 26.21
N LEU A 8 -19.13 18.34 25.23
CA LEU A 8 -18.80 18.19 23.79
C LEU A 8 -17.47 18.85 23.37
N LEU A 9 -16.81 19.59 24.28
CA LEU A 9 -15.48 20.18 24.02
C LEU A 9 -14.33 19.19 24.28
N VAL A 10 -14.59 18.03 24.87
CA VAL A 10 -13.57 16.99 25.09
C VAL A 10 -13.20 16.24 23.78
N LEU A 11 -14.02 16.37 22.73
CA LEU A 11 -13.69 15.92 21.36
C LEU A 11 -13.09 17.03 20.48
N ALA A 12 -12.98 18.26 21.00
CA ALA A 12 -12.33 19.38 20.30
C ALA A 12 -10.79 19.34 20.36
N SER A 13 -10.26 18.28 20.97
CA SER A 13 -8.84 18.05 21.22
C SER A 13 -8.43 16.65 20.78
N ILE A 14 -8.53 16.34 19.48
CA ILE A 14 -7.49 15.51 18.84
C ILE A 14 -6.23 16.40 18.75
N GLN A 15 -5.77 16.86 19.91
CA GLN A 15 -4.58 17.66 20.09
C GLN A 15 -3.45 16.68 20.27
N PHE A 16 -2.78 16.40 19.16
CA PHE A 16 -1.34 16.25 18.97
C PHE A 16 -1.28 15.82 17.49
N ALA A 17 -1.24 16.75 16.52
CA ALA A 17 -0.05 17.56 16.32
C ALA A 17 1.17 16.73 16.77
N LEU A 18 1.53 15.70 16.01
CA LEU A 18 2.72 14.89 16.21
C LEU A 18 3.93 15.83 16.14
N THR A 19 4.30 16.39 17.29
CA THR A 19 5.39 17.35 17.45
C THR A 19 6.74 16.63 17.40
N ALA A 20 7.58 16.98 16.43
CA ALA A 20 8.99 17.29 16.62
C ALA A 20 9.51 18.16 15.45
N PRO A 21 10.52 19.01 15.66
CA PRO A 21 10.59 20.34 15.05
C PRO A 21 11.43 20.36 13.77
N THR A 22 10.99 21.08 12.74
CA THR A 22 11.60 22.35 12.31
C THR A 22 10.93 22.88 11.05
N ARG A 23 10.65 24.19 11.09
CA ARG A 23 10.47 25.15 9.99
C ARG A 23 9.05 25.35 9.43
N ARG A 24 8.54 26.55 9.76
CA ARG A 24 7.37 27.30 9.29
C ARG A 24 6.00 26.70 9.57
N ARG A 25 5.59 27.01 10.81
CA ARG A 25 4.21 27.15 11.30
C ARG A 25 3.36 27.96 10.32
N GLN A 26 2.40 27.30 9.68
CA GLN A 26 1.19 27.92 9.20
C GLN A 26 0.07 27.42 10.12
N ASP A 27 -0.35 28.28 11.05
CA ASP A 27 -1.52 28.06 11.90
C ASP A 27 -2.77 28.09 11.00
N SER A 28 -3.19 26.93 10.49
CA SER A 28 -4.56 26.72 10.00
C SER A 28 -5.24 25.73 10.95
N GLY A 29 -6.20 26.21 11.75
CA GLY A 29 -6.99 25.45 12.71
C GLY A 29 -7.94 24.40 12.11
N SER A 30 -7.59 23.84 10.95
CA SER A 30 -8.31 22.81 10.24
C SER A 30 -7.28 21.77 9.79
N GLY A 31 -7.29 20.57 10.36
CA GLY A 31 -6.31 19.50 10.11
C GLY A 31 -6.37 18.86 8.72
N GLY A 32 -6.57 19.64 7.66
CA GLY A 32 -6.60 19.23 6.25
C GLY A 32 -5.88 20.24 5.35
N CYS A 33 -5.85 19.96 4.05
CA CYS A 33 -5.12 20.74 3.05
C CYS A 33 -6.04 21.77 2.34
N PRO A 34 -5.89 23.08 2.60
CA PRO A 34 -6.81 24.08 2.05
C PRO A 34 -6.84 24.08 0.53
N ARG A 35 -8.04 24.19 -0.06
CA ARG A 35 -8.26 24.07 -1.52
C ARG A 35 -7.54 25.11 -2.34
N GLY A 36 -7.38 26.32 -1.80
CA GLY A 36 -6.70 27.44 -2.45
C GLY A 36 -5.23 27.58 -2.09
N ALA A 37 -4.66 26.62 -1.34
CA ALA A 37 -3.27 26.68 -0.92
C ALA A 37 -2.32 26.56 -2.12
N GLN A 38 -1.25 27.36 -2.13
CA GLN A 38 -0.22 27.30 -3.18
C GLN A 38 0.63 26.03 -3.06
N ASP A 39 0.68 25.43 -1.87
CA ASP A 39 1.43 24.24 -1.46
C ASP A 39 0.50 23.02 -1.26
N LEU A 40 -0.63 22.98 -1.98
CA LEU A 40 -1.61 21.89 -1.87
C LEU A 40 -0.98 20.51 -2.09
N ASP A 41 -0.14 20.39 -3.13
CA ASP A 41 0.56 19.16 -3.48
C ASP A 41 1.44 18.66 -2.33
N ASP A 42 2.23 19.57 -1.74
CA ASP A 42 3.09 19.28 -0.60
C ASP A 42 2.28 18.92 0.65
N CYS A 43 1.19 19.62 0.92
CA CYS A 43 0.31 19.31 2.05
C CYS A 43 -0.27 17.90 1.95
N VAL A 44 -0.78 17.52 0.76
CA VAL A 44 -1.35 16.19 0.52
C VAL A 44 -0.26 15.13 0.60
N GLY A 45 0.90 15.37 -0.02
CA GLY A 45 2.05 14.45 0.03
C GLY A 45 2.53 14.21 1.47
N ASN A 46 2.65 15.26 2.28
CA ASN A 46 3.02 15.17 3.69
C ASN A 46 1.96 14.42 4.51
N SER A 47 0.67 14.64 4.24
CA SER A 47 -0.42 13.92 4.89
C SER A 47 -0.38 12.42 4.58
N ILE A 48 -0.11 12.06 3.31
CA ILE A 48 0.08 10.67 2.88
C ILE A 48 1.34 10.08 3.54
N GLN A 49 2.45 10.82 3.61
CA GLN A 49 3.67 10.33 4.27
C GLN A 49 3.45 10.04 5.76
N GLN A 50 2.71 10.91 6.46
CA GLN A 50 2.34 10.67 7.85
C GLN A 50 1.48 9.41 7.99
N PHE A 51 0.53 9.20 7.07
CA PHE A 51 -0.25 7.97 7.04
C PHE A 51 0.65 6.74 6.83
N VAL A 52 1.59 6.80 5.88
CA VAL A 52 2.53 5.71 5.61
C VAL A 52 3.37 5.35 6.84
N ASN A 53 3.88 6.34 7.56
CA ASN A 53 4.78 6.13 8.68
C ASN A 53 4.07 5.63 9.94
N PHE A 54 2.87 6.15 10.24
CA PHE A 54 2.24 5.97 11.55
C PHE A 54 1.01 5.07 11.53
N MET A 55 0.38 4.88 10.36
CA MET A 55 -0.92 4.22 10.24
C MET A 55 -0.82 2.86 9.53
N ALA A 56 0.39 2.37 9.30
CA ALA A 56 0.67 1.08 8.65
C ALA A 56 -0.01 -0.13 9.30
N SER A 57 -0.14 -0.10 10.63
CA SER A 57 -0.81 -1.15 11.41
C SER A 57 -2.34 -1.14 11.29
N GLY A 58 -2.92 -0.13 10.65
CA GLY A 58 -4.36 0.08 10.55
C GLY A 58 -5.03 0.61 11.83
N LYS A 59 -4.31 0.80 12.93
CA LYS A 59 -4.86 1.34 14.18
C LYS A 59 -4.72 2.86 14.23
N LEU A 60 -5.83 3.59 14.06
CA LEU A 60 -5.83 5.06 14.06
C LEU A 60 -6.18 5.63 15.45
N SER A 61 -7.06 4.94 16.18
CA SER A 61 -7.41 5.24 17.57
C SER A 61 -7.96 3.97 18.26
N PRO A 62 -8.21 3.98 19.58
CA PRO A 62 -8.82 2.82 20.26
C PRO A 62 -10.18 2.39 19.70
N LYS A 63 -10.89 3.30 19.01
CA LYS A 63 -12.24 3.04 18.47
C LYS A 63 -12.28 2.99 16.94
N VAL A 64 -11.18 3.35 16.26
CA VAL A 64 -11.14 3.47 14.80
C VAL A 64 -9.94 2.70 14.28
N ALA A 65 -10.25 1.68 13.47
CA ALA A 65 -9.27 0.92 12.73
C ALA A 65 -9.68 0.83 11.26
N ILE A 66 -8.68 0.64 10.41
CA ILE A 66 -8.80 0.36 8.98
C ILE A 66 -8.00 -0.91 8.69
N THR A 67 -8.10 -1.41 7.47
CA THR A 67 -7.26 -2.51 7.00
C THR A 67 -5.77 -2.12 7.08
N PRO A 68 -4.93 -2.92 7.76
CA PRO A 68 -3.49 -2.71 7.77
C PRO A 68 -2.93 -2.80 6.35
N PHE A 69 -1.90 -2.00 6.04
CA PHE A 69 -1.21 -2.07 4.75
C PHE A 69 0.25 -2.52 4.88
N ASP A 70 0.74 -2.77 6.09
CA ASP A 70 2.02 -3.45 6.33
C ASP A 70 1.91 -4.32 7.61
N PRO A 71 1.86 -5.67 7.50
CA PRO A 71 1.94 -6.45 6.27
C PRO A 71 0.73 -6.24 5.35
N LEU A 72 0.99 -6.15 4.05
CA LEU A 72 -0.05 -6.19 3.02
C LEU A 72 -0.34 -7.64 2.63
N LEU A 73 -1.54 -8.12 2.96
CA LEU A 73 -1.97 -9.46 2.60
C LEU A 73 -2.31 -9.54 1.11
N LEU A 74 -1.77 -10.56 0.43
CA LEU A 74 -1.93 -10.77 -1.00
C LEU A 74 -2.72 -12.05 -1.28
N PRO A 75 -3.60 -12.07 -2.30
CA PRO A 75 -4.26 -13.28 -2.76
C PRO A 75 -3.27 -14.35 -3.21
N ASN A 76 -3.74 -15.60 -3.24
CA ASN A 76 -2.96 -16.70 -3.81
C ASN A 76 -2.63 -16.44 -5.28
N MET A 77 -1.43 -16.84 -5.69
CA MET A 77 -0.98 -16.81 -7.08
C MET A 77 -0.91 -18.23 -7.61
N THR A 78 -1.39 -18.45 -8.82
CA THR A 78 -1.09 -19.67 -9.59
C THR A 78 -0.28 -19.29 -10.80
N ILE A 79 0.82 -20.01 -11.02
CA ILE A 79 1.70 -19.86 -12.17
C ILE A 79 1.60 -21.16 -12.96
N SER A 80 1.11 -21.08 -14.19
CA SER A 80 0.98 -22.24 -15.07
C SER A 80 1.75 -21.97 -16.36
N GLN A 81 2.69 -22.85 -16.69
CA GLN A 81 3.41 -22.86 -17.97
C GLN A 81 3.21 -24.22 -18.63
N GLU A 82 2.12 -24.33 -19.39
CA GLU A 82 1.75 -25.58 -20.08
C GLU A 82 2.86 -26.07 -21.02
N THR A 83 3.51 -25.15 -21.73
CA THR A 83 4.61 -25.47 -22.67
C THR A 83 5.86 -26.02 -21.99
N LYS A 84 6.01 -25.83 -20.67
CA LYS A 84 7.15 -26.32 -19.88
C LYS A 84 6.74 -27.31 -18.79
N GLY A 85 5.49 -27.78 -18.83
CA GLY A 85 4.94 -28.71 -17.85
C GLY A 85 5.11 -28.27 -16.39
N LEU A 86 5.02 -26.96 -16.10
CA LEU A 86 5.20 -26.41 -14.76
C LEU A 86 3.89 -25.84 -14.24
N THR A 87 3.47 -26.28 -13.06
CA THR A 87 2.42 -25.62 -12.27
C THR A 87 2.97 -25.29 -10.90
N ALA A 88 2.84 -24.03 -10.50
CA ALA A 88 3.25 -23.56 -9.19
C ALA A 88 2.16 -22.74 -8.52
N VAL A 89 2.08 -22.83 -7.20
CA VAL A 89 1.14 -22.09 -6.37
C VAL A 89 1.91 -21.36 -5.29
N TYR A 90 1.58 -20.09 -5.11
CA TYR A 90 2.13 -19.25 -4.05
C TYR A 90 0.98 -18.77 -3.16
N VAL A 91 0.91 -19.27 -1.94
CA VAL A 91 -0.22 -19.04 -1.01
C VAL A 91 0.24 -18.40 0.30
N ASN A 92 -0.72 -17.91 1.09
CA ASN A 92 -0.44 -17.23 2.37
C ASN A 92 0.57 -16.09 2.20
N ARG A 93 0.40 -15.35 1.11
CA ARG A 93 1.34 -14.36 0.65
C ARG A 93 1.15 -13.04 1.37
N TYR A 94 2.25 -12.39 1.74
CA TYR A 94 2.21 -11.05 2.30
C TYR A 94 3.47 -10.26 1.95
N LEU A 95 3.28 -8.96 1.76
CA LEU A 95 4.35 -8.01 1.48
C LEU A 95 4.58 -7.14 2.71
N ILE A 96 5.82 -7.05 3.18
CA ILE A 96 6.22 -6.14 4.26
C ILE A 96 7.19 -5.08 3.76
N GLY A 97 7.30 -4.00 4.53
CA GLY A 97 8.25 -2.90 4.27
C GLY A 97 7.60 -1.67 3.62
N LEU A 98 6.31 -1.73 3.30
CA LEU A 98 5.56 -0.59 2.77
C LEU A 98 5.51 0.60 3.73
N LYS A 99 5.55 0.36 5.06
CA LYS A 99 5.63 1.42 6.08
C LYS A 99 6.92 2.26 6.01
N ASN A 100 7.96 1.73 5.36
CA ASN A 100 9.24 2.41 5.16
C ASN A 100 9.30 3.16 3.83
N SER A 101 8.17 3.25 3.11
CA SER A 101 8.12 3.93 1.83
C SER A 101 8.11 5.45 1.99
N PHE A 102 8.65 6.14 1.00
CA PHE A 102 8.69 7.60 0.97
C PHE A 102 7.86 8.14 -0.18
N VAL A 103 7.01 9.10 0.11
CA VAL A 103 6.36 9.96 -0.87
C VAL A 103 7.44 10.84 -1.50
N HIS A 104 7.71 10.61 -2.78
CA HIS A 104 8.71 11.36 -3.53
C HIS A 104 8.10 12.55 -4.27
N ASP A 105 6.93 12.35 -4.85
CA ASP A 105 6.23 13.35 -5.65
C ASP A 105 4.72 13.18 -5.49
N THR A 106 4.00 14.29 -5.42
CA THR A 106 2.55 14.33 -5.33
C THR A 106 2.04 15.45 -6.22
N SER A 107 0.97 15.19 -6.97
CA SER A 107 0.29 16.22 -7.76
C SER A 107 -1.21 16.11 -7.57
N VAL A 108 -1.86 17.24 -7.32
CA VAL A 108 -3.27 17.33 -6.97
C VAL A 108 -3.96 18.37 -7.83
N ASN A 109 -4.98 17.94 -8.56
CA ASN A 109 -5.89 18.84 -9.27
C ASN A 109 -7.31 18.63 -8.73
N LEU A 110 -7.72 19.45 -7.76
CA LEU A 110 -9.05 19.35 -7.16
C LEU A 110 -10.19 19.72 -8.12
N GLY A 111 -9.93 20.54 -9.14
CA GLY A 111 -10.92 20.89 -10.17
C GLY A 111 -11.33 19.68 -11.00
N LYS A 112 -10.37 18.79 -11.30
CA LYS A 112 -10.61 17.52 -12.00
C LYS A 112 -10.73 16.32 -11.06
N ARG A 113 -10.39 16.51 -9.77
CA ARG A 113 -10.19 15.46 -8.77
C ARG A 113 -9.19 14.40 -9.24
N GLU A 114 -8.13 14.85 -9.89
CA GLU A 114 -7.02 14.03 -10.34
C GLU A 114 -5.90 14.10 -9.30
N PHE A 115 -5.34 12.94 -8.96
CA PHE A 115 -4.22 12.83 -8.04
C PHE A 115 -3.14 11.94 -8.67
N SER A 116 -1.88 12.30 -8.48
CA SER A 116 -0.75 11.42 -8.76
C SER A 116 0.16 11.35 -7.56
N LEU A 117 0.70 10.17 -7.30
CA LEU A 117 1.58 9.88 -6.19
C LEU A 117 2.74 9.01 -6.70
N THR A 118 3.97 9.40 -6.38
CA THR A 118 5.15 8.56 -6.59
C THR A 118 5.69 8.13 -5.23
N LEU A 119 5.76 6.82 -5.02
CA LEU A 119 6.32 6.18 -3.82
C LEU A 119 7.66 5.55 -4.15
N LEU A 120 8.66 5.79 -3.29
CA LEU A 120 9.92 5.08 -3.25
C LEU A 120 9.85 4.02 -2.15
N MET A 121 10.12 2.78 -2.50
CA MET A 121 10.05 1.62 -1.63
C MET A 121 11.47 1.06 -1.47
N PRO A 122 12.21 1.44 -0.42
CA PRO A 122 13.64 1.13 -0.30
C PRO A 122 13.89 -0.36 -0.09
N ALA A 123 13.03 -1.02 0.68
CA ALA A 123 13.15 -2.42 1.04
C ALA A 123 11.77 -3.04 1.23
N LEU A 124 11.46 -4.02 0.40
CA LEU A 124 10.29 -4.86 0.51
C LEU A 124 10.72 -6.32 0.72
N GLU A 125 9.92 -7.08 1.45
CA GLU A 125 10.03 -8.54 1.49
C GLU A 125 8.67 -9.11 1.13
N LEU A 126 8.63 -9.96 0.11
CA LEU A 126 7.46 -10.75 -0.23
C LEU A 126 7.68 -12.16 0.29
N LEU A 127 6.78 -12.62 1.17
CA LEU A 127 6.85 -13.91 1.81
C LEU A 127 5.58 -14.72 1.53
N GLY A 128 5.70 -16.04 1.55
CA GLY A 128 4.58 -16.96 1.45
C GLY A 128 5.01 -18.41 1.31
N MET A 129 4.03 -19.30 1.18
CA MET A 129 4.25 -20.72 0.95
C MET A 129 4.21 -21.01 -0.54
N TYR A 130 5.29 -21.58 -1.08
CA TYR A 130 5.45 -21.92 -2.48
C TYR A 130 5.52 -23.42 -2.67
N SER A 131 4.69 -23.92 -3.59
CA SER A 131 4.70 -25.31 -4.04
C SER A 131 4.71 -25.33 -5.56
N ALA A 132 5.50 -26.21 -6.15
CA ALA A 132 5.59 -26.36 -7.59
C ALA A 132 5.76 -27.84 -7.95
N GLU A 133 5.11 -28.21 -9.05
CA GLU A 133 5.15 -29.52 -9.68
C GLU A 133 5.68 -29.34 -11.10
N SER A 134 6.73 -30.08 -11.46
CA SER A 134 7.28 -30.12 -12.82
C SER A 134 7.17 -31.53 -13.41
N PHE A 135 6.46 -31.64 -14.54
CA PHE A 135 6.28 -32.91 -15.24
C PHE A 135 7.55 -33.40 -15.94
N GLU A 136 8.47 -32.51 -16.31
CA GLU A 136 9.71 -32.86 -17.03
C GLU A 136 10.79 -33.43 -16.10
N ASP A 137 10.96 -32.84 -14.91
CA ASP A 137 12.04 -33.19 -13.98
C ASP A 137 11.61 -34.12 -12.84
N HIS A 138 10.33 -34.52 -12.79
CA HIS A 138 9.71 -35.27 -11.67
C HIS A 138 10.06 -34.68 -10.30
N SER A 139 10.21 -33.34 -10.24
CA SER A 139 10.58 -32.63 -9.03
C SER A 139 9.36 -31.92 -8.47
N ASP A 140 9.08 -32.20 -7.20
CA ASP A 140 8.05 -31.50 -6.44
C ASP A 140 8.70 -30.70 -5.32
N THR A 141 8.29 -29.44 -5.19
CA THR A 141 8.48 -28.66 -3.97
C THR A 141 7.17 -28.68 -3.20
N GLU A 142 7.18 -29.36 -2.06
CA GLU A 142 6.04 -29.34 -1.17
C GLU A 142 6.27 -28.28 -0.09
N ASN A 143 5.47 -27.21 -0.13
CA ASN A 143 5.31 -26.24 0.96
C ASN A 143 6.62 -25.58 1.44
N SER A 144 7.44 -25.12 0.51
CA SER A 144 8.64 -24.33 0.82
C SER A 144 8.29 -22.89 1.19
N ILE A 145 9.06 -22.27 2.08
CA ILE A 145 8.92 -20.84 2.39
C ILE A 145 9.72 -20.05 1.36
N LEU A 146 9.01 -19.33 0.48
CA LEU A 146 9.63 -18.47 -0.50
C LEU A 146 9.69 -17.03 0.02
N THR A 147 10.91 -16.51 0.15
CA THR A 147 11.17 -15.11 0.49
C THR A 147 11.81 -14.39 -0.69
N ILE A 148 11.19 -13.31 -1.15
CA ILE A 148 11.73 -12.44 -2.20
C ILE A 148 12.01 -11.07 -1.58
N SER A 149 13.29 -10.80 -1.34
CA SER A 149 13.75 -9.51 -0.87
C SER A 149 13.93 -8.57 -2.08
N ILE A 150 13.22 -7.46 -2.09
CA ILE A 150 13.26 -6.46 -3.18
C ILE A 150 13.79 -5.14 -2.61
N ARG A 151 14.65 -4.47 -3.35
CA ARG A 151 15.32 -3.23 -2.95
C ARG A 151 15.19 -2.16 -4.02
N SER A 152 15.08 -0.91 -3.59
CA SER A 152 15.07 0.27 -4.48
C SER A 152 13.97 0.24 -5.54
N SER A 153 12.74 -0.04 -5.13
CA SER A 153 11.58 -0.06 -6.03
C SER A 153 10.87 1.29 -6.06
N THR A 154 10.17 1.57 -7.16
CA THR A 154 9.36 2.78 -7.32
C THR A 154 7.96 2.40 -7.80
N ALA A 155 6.93 3.03 -7.25
CA ALA A 155 5.57 2.91 -7.71
C ALA A 155 4.96 4.29 -7.97
N LYS A 156 4.39 4.48 -9.16
CA LYS A 156 3.62 5.68 -9.51
C LYS A 156 2.15 5.33 -9.66
N PHE A 157 1.30 6.04 -8.95
CA PHE A 157 -0.14 5.92 -8.98
C PHE A 157 -0.74 7.12 -9.70
N ARG A 158 -1.73 6.85 -10.55
CA ARG A 158 -2.68 7.86 -11.04
C ARG A 158 -4.06 7.49 -10.51
N VAL A 159 -4.75 8.49 -9.97
CA VAL A 159 -5.98 8.29 -9.22
C VAL A 159 -6.99 9.35 -9.61
N LEU A 160 -8.23 8.92 -9.82
CA LEU A 160 -9.38 9.80 -10.00
C LEU A 160 -10.25 9.76 -8.75
N GLY A 161 -10.73 10.92 -8.35
CA GLY A 161 -11.64 11.10 -7.22
C GLY A 161 -13.06 11.38 -7.69
N ASP A 162 -14.01 10.72 -7.04
CA ASP A 162 -15.44 11.00 -7.14
C ASP A 162 -15.99 11.43 -5.78
N LEU A 163 -16.94 12.36 -5.81
CA LEU A 163 -17.70 12.74 -4.62
C LEU A 163 -18.98 11.91 -4.57
N TYR A 164 -19.23 11.30 -3.43
CA TYR A 164 -20.50 10.61 -3.16
C TYR A 164 -21.13 11.17 -1.90
N LYS A 165 -22.46 11.15 -1.85
CA LYS A 165 -23.21 11.51 -0.63
C LYS A 165 -23.39 10.26 0.21
N ALA A 166 -22.90 10.29 1.45
CA ALA A 166 -23.21 9.28 2.44
C ALA A 166 -24.70 9.35 2.83
N PRO A 167 -25.27 8.32 3.50
CA PRO A 167 -26.65 8.35 3.98
C PRO A 167 -26.98 9.56 4.87
N SER A 168 -25.98 10.14 5.54
CA SER A 168 -26.09 11.39 6.31
C SER A 168 -26.31 12.64 5.46
N GLY A 169 -26.22 12.54 4.13
CA GLY A 169 -26.27 13.66 3.18
C GLY A 169 -24.93 14.38 2.98
N VAL A 170 -23.90 14.05 3.77
CA VAL A 170 -22.57 14.67 3.72
C VAL A 170 -21.74 14.10 2.58
N GLN A 171 -20.96 14.95 1.91
CA GLN A 171 -20.12 14.54 0.78
C GLN A 171 -18.79 13.96 1.27
N HIS A 172 -18.44 12.80 0.73
CA HIS A 172 -17.18 12.11 0.95
C HIS A 172 -16.44 11.93 -0.37
N LEU A 173 -15.11 11.85 -0.29
CA LEU A 173 -14.27 11.50 -1.42
C LEU A 173 -14.13 9.99 -1.53
N ARG A 174 -14.21 9.47 -2.74
CA ARG A 174 -13.83 8.11 -3.09
C ARG A 174 -12.84 8.15 -4.22
N LEU A 175 -11.77 7.39 -4.09
CA LEU A 175 -10.71 7.28 -5.07
C LEU A 175 -10.86 6.01 -5.90
N ASN A 176 -10.46 6.13 -7.17
CA ASN A 176 -10.29 5.05 -8.11
C ASN A 176 -8.89 5.15 -8.72
N VAL A 177 -8.06 4.14 -8.48
CA VAL A 177 -6.72 4.03 -9.07
C VAL A 177 -6.90 3.62 -10.52
N THR A 178 -6.45 4.49 -11.43
CA THR A 178 -6.60 4.30 -12.88
C THR A 178 -5.36 3.72 -13.53
N ASP A 179 -4.19 4.00 -12.96
CA ASP A 179 -2.92 3.48 -13.45
C ASP A 179 -1.95 3.26 -12.29
N VAL A 180 -1.19 2.16 -12.38
CA VAL A 180 -0.10 1.85 -11.47
C VAL A 180 1.10 1.44 -12.32
N GLN A 181 2.16 2.22 -12.23
CA GLN A 181 3.45 1.91 -12.82
C GLN A 181 4.36 1.44 -11.69
N LEU A 182 4.75 0.18 -11.72
CA LEU A 182 5.64 -0.42 -10.74
C LEU A 182 6.96 -0.76 -11.46
N ALA A 183 8.07 -0.34 -10.87
CA ALA A 183 9.40 -0.76 -11.28
C ALA A 183 10.07 -1.38 -10.06
N LEU A 184 10.34 -2.68 -10.10
CA LEU A 184 11.13 -3.33 -9.08
C LEU A 184 12.62 -3.05 -9.32
N GLY A 185 13.35 -2.74 -8.25
CA GLY A 185 14.80 -2.61 -8.33
C GLY A 185 15.50 -3.96 -8.24
N HIS A 186 16.48 -4.07 -7.34
CA HIS A 186 17.22 -5.32 -7.15
C HIS A 186 16.39 -6.34 -6.39
N TYR A 187 16.44 -7.61 -6.79
CA TYR A 187 15.72 -8.68 -6.12
C TYR A 187 16.66 -9.84 -5.75
N MET A 188 16.43 -10.42 -4.57
CA MET A 188 17.02 -11.65 -4.10
C MET A 188 15.91 -12.62 -3.77
N ILE A 189 16.02 -13.84 -4.28
CA ILE A 189 15.07 -14.91 -3.97
C ILE A 189 15.82 -15.82 -3.03
N ASN A 190 15.46 -15.77 -1.75
CA ASN A 190 16.03 -16.60 -0.72
C ASN A 190 15.10 -17.79 -0.52
N ASP A 191 15.60 -18.96 -0.90
CA ASP A 191 15.04 -20.24 -0.51
C ASP A 191 15.59 -20.55 0.88
N LEU A 192 14.83 -20.25 1.92
CA LEU A 192 15.23 -20.54 3.30
C LEU A 192 14.89 -22.00 3.62
N ASP A 193 15.87 -22.88 3.38
CA ASP A 193 16.13 -23.94 4.35
C ASP A 193 17.63 -24.26 4.41
N HIS A 194 18.20 -24.05 5.60
CA HIS A 194 19.53 -24.45 5.98
C HIS A 194 19.62 -25.99 6.05
N SER A 195 19.82 -26.66 4.92
CA SER A 195 20.41 -28.00 4.91
C SER A 195 21.40 -28.11 3.75
N THR A 196 22.49 -28.81 3.97
CA THR A 196 23.70 -28.90 3.12
C THR A 196 23.50 -29.60 1.76
N HIS A 197 22.30 -29.58 1.22
CA HIS A 197 21.97 -30.08 -0.12
C HIS A 197 21.27 -28.98 -0.90
N ILE A 198 21.70 -28.75 -2.15
CA ILE A 198 21.08 -27.79 -3.08
C ILE A 198 19.55 -27.99 -3.03
N PRO A 199 18.77 -27.01 -2.55
CA PRO A 199 17.33 -27.17 -2.38
C PRO A 199 16.65 -27.51 -3.70
N ARG A 200 15.65 -28.40 -3.66
CA ARG A 200 14.85 -28.80 -4.85
C ARG A 200 14.13 -27.60 -5.51
N ALA A 201 13.87 -26.52 -4.77
CA ALA A 201 13.24 -25.32 -5.35
C ALA A 201 14.13 -24.61 -6.37
N ASN A 202 15.46 -24.70 -6.24
CA ASN A 202 16.39 -24.16 -7.25
C ASN A 202 16.28 -24.87 -8.61
N ARG A 203 15.80 -26.11 -8.68
CA ARG A 203 15.59 -26.80 -9.97
C ARG A 203 14.39 -26.23 -10.74
N HIS A 204 13.36 -25.73 -10.06
CA HIS A 204 12.19 -25.14 -10.71
C HIS A 204 12.52 -23.81 -11.41
N PHE A 205 13.47 -23.05 -10.85
CA PHE A 205 14.03 -21.87 -11.53
C PHE A 205 14.89 -22.21 -12.75
N ASN A 206 15.20 -23.49 -13.00
CA ASN A 206 15.79 -23.91 -14.27
C ASN A 206 14.71 -24.06 -15.35
N ALA A 207 13.52 -24.55 -15.01
CA ALA A 207 12.38 -24.65 -15.94
C ALA A 207 11.74 -23.26 -16.21
N LEU A 208 11.65 -22.41 -15.19
CA LEU A 208 11.20 -21.03 -15.32
C LEU A 208 12.38 -20.06 -15.13
N PRO A 209 12.88 -19.42 -16.21
CA PRO A 209 13.92 -18.41 -16.10
C PRO A 209 13.59 -17.38 -15.02
N ARG A 210 14.53 -17.13 -14.11
CA ARG A 210 14.33 -16.23 -12.96
C ARG A 210 13.76 -14.86 -13.33
N LEU A 211 14.17 -14.31 -14.47
CA LEU A 211 13.64 -13.05 -15.01
C LEU A 211 12.14 -13.13 -15.36
N GLU A 212 11.69 -14.25 -15.92
CA GLU A 212 10.30 -14.48 -16.26
C GLU A 212 9.44 -14.61 -14.99
N PHE A 213 9.92 -15.35 -13.99
CA PHE A 213 9.28 -15.42 -12.68
C PHE A 213 9.12 -14.04 -12.03
N VAL A 214 10.18 -13.23 -12.03
CA VAL A 214 10.16 -11.89 -11.44
C VAL A 214 9.18 -10.96 -12.17
N ARG A 215 9.06 -11.07 -13.49
CA ARG A 215 8.07 -10.31 -14.26
C ARG A 215 6.63 -10.70 -13.89
N LEU A 216 6.37 -11.98 -13.62
CA LEU A 216 5.07 -12.42 -13.13
C LEU A 216 4.78 -11.84 -11.74
N ILE A 217 5.78 -11.87 -10.84
CA ILE A 217 5.67 -11.26 -9.50
C ILE A 217 5.44 -9.74 -9.60
N GLU A 218 6.17 -9.03 -10.46
CA GLU A 218 5.99 -7.60 -10.68
C GLU A 218 4.58 -7.27 -11.20
N ALA A 219 4.10 -8.03 -12.19
CA ALA A 219 2.76 -7.84 -12.76
C ALA A 219 1.66 -8.09 -11.73
N ASP A 220 1.81 -9.13 -10.91
CA ASP A 220 0.89 -9.40 -9.81
C ASP A 220 0.96 -8.29 -8.75
N LEU A 221 2.15 -7.94 -8.24
CA LEU A 221 2.32 -6.87 -7.25
C LEU A 221 1.76 -5.54 -7.73
N ARG A 222 1.97 -5.16 -8.99
CA ARG A 222 1.40 -3.95 -9.59
C ARG A 222 -0.13 -3.93 -9.48
N THR A 223 -0.76 -5.06 -9.78
CA THR A 223 -2.22 -5.22 -9.70
C THR A 223 -2.70 -5.17 -8.25
N GLN A 224 -2.05 -5.92 -7.36
CA GLN A 224 -2.46 -6.02 -5.96
C GLN A 224 -2.23 -4.71 -5.19
N LEU A 225 -1.10 -4.03 -5.42
CA LEU A 225 -0.83 -2.73 -4.80
C LEU A 225 -1.89 -1.70 -5.17
N GLY A 226 -2.27 -1.61 -6.45
CA GLY A 226 -3.34 -0.72 -6.89
C GLY A 226 -4.66 -1.00 -6.19
N ALA A 227 -5.14 -2.24 -6.26
CA ALA A 227 -6.43 -2.62 -5.71
C ALA A 227 -6.49 -2.47 -4.18
N ARG A 228 -5.45 -2.90 -3.48
CA ARG A 228 -5.43 -2.90 -2.00
C ARG A 228 -5.21 -1.52 -1.42
N LEU A 229 -4.28 -0.73 -1.97
CA LEU A 229 -4.07 0.64 -1.49
C LEU A 229 -5.26 1.53 -1.81
N GLN A 230 -5.95 1.32 -2.94
CA GLN A 230 -7.23 1.99 -3.21
C GLN A 230 -8.28 1.67 -2.13
N HIS A 231 -8.42 0.39 -1.77
CA HIS A 231 -9.36 -0.03 -0.74
C HIS A 231 -9.07 0.66 0.59
N ILE A 232 -7.82 0.58 1.06
CA ILE A 232 -7.36 1.18 2.33
C ILE A 232 -7.53 2.71 2.30
N ALA A 233 -7.14 3.38 1.21
CA ALA A 233 -7.32 4.81 1.06
C ALA A 233 -8.80 5.22 1.15
N ASN A 234 -9.69 4.42 0.56
CA ASN A 234 -11.13 4.66 0.63
C ASN A 234 -11.72 4.42 2.02
N GLU A 235 -11.19 3.47 2.80
CA GLU A 235 -11.56 3.32 4.21
C GLU A 235 -11.21 4.60 4.99
N VAL A 236 -10.00 5.14 4.79
CA VAL A 236 -9.56 6.38 5.45
C VAL A 236 -10.43 7.57 5.03
N LEU A 237 -10.69 7.72 3.73
CA LEU A 237 -11.49 8.83 3.21
C LEU A 237 -12.98 8.76 3.60
N ALA A 238 -13.47 7.58 3.97
CA ALA A 238 -14.81 7.44 4.54
C ALA A 238 -14.91 7.98 5.98
N LEU A 239 -13.79 8.11 6.70
CA LEU A 239 -13.79 8.54 8.11
C LEU A 239 -14.14 10.02 8.30
N ALA A 240 -13.95 10.85 7.27
CA ALA A 240 -14.24 12.26 7.35
C ALA A 240 -14.85 12.80 6.04
N PRO A 241 -15.66 13.87 6.10
CA PRO A 241 -16.16 14.54 4.92
C PRO A 241 -15.06 15.12 4.04
N TYR A 242 -15.34 15.31 2.75
CA TYR A 242 -14.43 15.94 1.80
C TYR A 242 -13.92 17.32 2.28
N GLU A 243 -14.79 18.12 2.91
CA GLU A 243 -14.45 19.43 3.47
C GLU A 243 -13.44 19.39 4.62
N LYS A 244 -13.31 18.26 5.32
CA LYS A 244 -12.29 18.09 6.37
C LYS A 244 -10.92 17.83 5.79
N PHE A 245 -10.84 17.07 4.70
CA PHE A 245 -9.57 16.84 3.99
C PHE A 245 -9.14 18.06 3.18
N PHE A 246 -10.11 18.75 2.57
CA PHE A 246 -9.88 19.92 1.74
C PHE A 246 -10.79 21.08 2.16
N PRO A 247 -10.44 21.83 3.22
CA PRO A 247 -11.19 23.01 3.67
C PRO A 247 -11.09 24.17 2.66
N VAL A 248 -12.01 25.13 2.75
CA VAL A 248 -11.96 26.39 1.98
C VAL A 248 -10.89 27.32 2.53
#